data_AF-A0A450SNL7-F1
#
_entry.id   AF-A0A450SNL7-F1
#
_cell.length_a   1.000
_cell.length_b   1.000
_cell.length_c   1.000
_cell.angle_alpha   90.00
_cell.angle_beta   90.00
_cell.angle_gamma   90.00
#
_symmetry.space_group_name_H-M   'P 1'
#
loop_
_entity.id
_entity.type
_entity.pdbx_description
1 polymer ?
#
loop_
_entity_poly.entity_id
_entity_poly.type
_entity_poly.pdbx_seq_one_letter_code
_entity_poly.pdbx_strand_id
1 'polypeptide(L)'
;MAINTDHVIGFAAGIGAAAVGFYLYKKNQHQVDGWLRAQGIHMPAGTHPDPATLSLEDLVREKERLEDIIAEREMTEQKAED
;
A
#
# COMPACT_ATOMS: atom_id res chain seq x y z
N MET A 1 -20.60 -10.35 21.11
CA MET A 1 -21.24 -9.06 20.74
C MET A 1 -21.75 -9.21 19.32
N ALA A 2 -23.03 -8.95 19.08
CA ALA A 2 -23.61 -9.03 17.74
C ALA A 2 -23.21 -7.78 16.95
N ILE A 3 -22.63 -7.95 15.76
CA ILE A 3 -22.34 -6.86 14.83
C ILE A 3 -23.69 -6.35 14.32
N ASN A 4 -24.02 -5.10 14.62
CA ASN A 4 -25.26 -4.46 14.19
C ASN A 4 -25.05 -3.63 12.91
N THR A 5 -26.14 -3.27 12.24
CA THR A 5 -26.16 -2.47 11.01
C THR A 5 -25.35 -1.16 11.14
N ASP A 6 -25.38 -0.52 12.31
CA ASP A 6 -24.60 0.71 12.55
C ASP A 6 -23.08 0.49 12.47
N HIS A 7 -22.60 -0.69 12.87
CA HIS A 7 -21.17 -1.02 12.77
C HIS A 7 -20.78 -1.23 11.30
N VAL A 8 -21.66 -1.83 10.51
CA VAL A 8 -21.45 -2.05 9.07
C VAL A 8 -21.47 -0.71 8.33
N ILE A 9 -22.41 0.19 8.66
CA ILE A 9 -22.49 1.53 8.08
C ILE A 9 -21.24 2.35 8.46
N GLY A 10 -20.84 2.32 9.72
CA GLY A 10 -19.64 3.02 10.18
C GLY A 10 -18.37 2.50 9.49
N PHE A 11 -18.26 1.17 9.34
CA PHE A 11 -17.14 0.54 8.62
C PHE A 11 -17.12 0.91 7.14
N ALA A 12 -18.26 0.83 6.45
CA ALA A 12 -18.37 1.20 5.05
C ALA A 12 -18.06 2.68 4.81
N ALA A 13 -18.56 3.57 5.68
CA ALA A 13 -18.24 5.00 5.62
C ALA A 13 -16.75 5.27 5.86
N GLY A 14 -16.13 4.56 6.81
CA GLY A 14 -14.70 4.64 7.08
C GLY A 14 -13.84 4.21 5.90
N ILE A 15 -14.17 3.08 5.26
CA ILE A 15 -13.47 2.62 4.04
C ILE A 15 -13.66 3.63 2.91
N GLY A 16 -14.87 4.13 2.70
CA GLY A 16 -15.16 5.12 1.67
C GLY A 16 -14.34 6.39 1.84
N ALA A 17 -14.30 6.95 3.06
CA ALA A 17 -13.50 8.13 3.37
C ALA A 17 -12.00 7.88 3.19
N ALA A 18 -11.50 6.74 3.64
CA ALA A 18 -10.10 6.35 3.50
C ALA A 18 -9.70 6.18 2.01
N ALA A 19 -10.55 5.55 1.21
CA ALA A 19 -10.30 5.35 -0.22
C ALA A 19 -10.27 6.69 -0.98
N VAL A 20 -11.20 7.60 -0.69
CA VAL A 20 -11.22 8.94 -1.28
C VAL A 20 -9.99 9.76 -0.87
N GLY A 21 -9.64 9.73 0.42
CA GLY A 21 -8.44 10.38 0.94
C GLY A 21 -7.16 9.84 0.31
N PHE A 22 -7.05 8.51 0.18
CA PHE A 22 -5.93 7.85 -0.47
C PHE A 22 -5.84 8.19 -1.97
N TYR A 23 -6.97 8.26 -2.66
CA TYR A 23 -7.01 8.64 -4.07
C TYR A 23 -6.53 10.08 -4.31
N LEU A 24 -7.01 11.02 -3.49
CA LEU A 24 -6.56 12.41 -3.55
C LEU A 24 -5.08 12.56 -3.17
N TYR A 25 -4.63 11.83 -2.14
CA TYR A 25 -3.22 11.75 -1.78
C TYR A 25 -2.38 11.25 -2.95
N LYS A 26 -2.74 10.12 -3.56
CA LYS A 26 -1.99 9.53 -4.69
C LYS A 26 -1.88 10.48 -5.87
N LYS A 27 -2.94 11.25 -6.18
CA LYS A 27 -2.92 12.23 -7.27
C LYS A 27 -1.97 13.40 -7.01
N ASN A 28 -1.78 13.79 -5.76
CA ASN A 28 -1.00 14.97 -5.36
C ASN A 28 0.20 14.62 -4.46
N GLN A 29 0.65 13.36 -4.49
CA GLN A 29 1.59 12.79 -3.52
C GLN A 29 2.86 13.63 -3.40
N HIS A 30 3.45 14.04 -4.52
CA HIS A 30 4.66 14.88 -4.53
C HIS A 30 4.47 16.24 -3.83
N GLN A 31 3.29 16.86 -3.95
CA GLN A 31 3.00 18.15 -3.29
C GLN A 31 2.73 17.96 -1.80
N VAL A 32 2.02 16.88 -1.43
CA VAL A 32 1.70 16.56 -0.04
C VAL A 32 2.96 16.15 0.72
N ASP A 33 3.80 15.32 0.12
CA ASP A 33 5.10 14.91 0.67
C ASP A 33 6.02 16.12 0.85
N GLY A 34 6.04 17.05 -0.11
CA GLY A 34 6.81 18.29 0.00
C GLY A 34 6.32 19.17 1.17
N TRP A 35 5.01 19.33 1.32
CA TRP A 35 4.42 20.12 2.41
C TRP A 35 4.65 19.47 3.78
N LEU A 36 4.42 18.16 3.93
CA LEU A 36 4.63 17.43 5.18
C LEU A 36 6.13 17.43 5.57
N ARG A 37 7.05 17.31 4.59
CA ARG A 37 8.51 17.45 4.84
C ARG A 37 8.88 18.85 5.31
N ALA A 38 8.24 19.89 4.76
CA ALA A 38 8.45 21.27 5.21
C ALA A 38 7.98 21.51 6.66
N GLN A 39 7.07 20.67 7.18
CA GLN A 39 6.66 20.67 8.60
C GLN A 39 7.58 19.83 9.50
N GLY A 40 8.69 19.31 8.98
CA GLY A 40 9.65 18.50 9.73
C GLY A 40 9.28 17.02 9.87
N ILE A 41 8.21 16.57 9.19
CA ILE A 41 7.83 15.16 9.15
C ILE A 41 8.68 14.48 8.07
N HIS A 42 9.65 13.67 8.49
CA HIS A 42 10.38 12.78 7.59
C HIS A 42 9.45 11.66 7.10
N MET A 43 8.78 11.84 5.95
CA MET A 43 8.20 10.69 5.27
C MET A 43 9.31 9.88 4.59
N PRO A 44 9.29 8.55 4.71
CA PRO A 44 10.05 7.70 3.81
C PRO A 44 9.62 8.05 2.39
N ALA A 45 10.57 8.52 1.58
CA ALA A 45 10.32 8.75 0.15
C ALA A 45 9.71 7.47 -0.43
N GLY A 46 8.57 7.60 -1.10
CA GLY A 46 7.78 6.47 -1.59
C GLY A 46 8.66 5.38 -2.18
N THR A 47 8.72 4.25 -1.47
CA THR A 47 9.66 3.14 -1.76
C THR A 47 9.27 2.33 -3.00
N HIS A 48 8.31 2.81 -3.80
CA HIS A 48 7.93 2.15 -5.03
C HIS A 48 8.03 3.15 -6.18
N PRO A 49 9.04 3.01 -7.06
CA PRO A 49 9.11 3.81 -8.27
C PRO A 49 7.83 3.63 -9.08
N ASP A 50 7.37 4.72 -9.72
CA ASP A 50 6.20 4.69 -10.59
C ASP A 50 6.41 3.61 -11.67
N PRO A 51 5.55 2.57 -11.76
CA PRO A 51 5.72 1.49 -12.71
C PRO A 51 5.80 1.95 -14.17
N ALA A 52 5.20 3.11 -14.49
CA ALA A 52 5.26 3.70 -15.83
C ALA A 52 6.63 4.31 -16.16
N THR A 53 7.46 4.56 -15.14
CA THR A 53 8.81 5.14 -15.26
C THR A 53 9.92 4.11 -15.11
N LEU A 54 9.57 2.86 -14.79
CA LEU A 54 10.53 1.77 -14.60
C LEU A 54 11.13 1.32 -15.94
N SER A 55 12.45 1.12 -15.95
CA SER A 55 13.11 0.45 -17.07
C SER A 55 12.74 -1.03 -17.11
N LEU A 56 12.91 -1.69 -18.26
CA LEU A 56 12.64 -3.13 -18.37
C LEU A 56 13.45 -3.95 -17.35
N GLU A 57 14.70 -3.53 -17.07
CA GLU A 57 15.56 -4.17 -16.08
C GLU A 57 14.98 -4.07 -14.67
N ASP A 58 14.50 -2.88 -14.29
CA ASP A 58 13.90 -2.66 -12.96
C ASP A 58 12.59 -3.46 -12.81
N LEU A 59 11.83 -3.59 -13.91
CA LEU A 59 10.60 -4.37 -13.93
C LEU A 59 10.86 -5.87 -13.75
N VAL A 60 11.91 -6.39 -14.38
CA VAL A 60 12.36 -7.78 -14.19
C VAL A 60 12.86 -8.00 -12.77
N ARG A 61 13.65 -7.07 -12.22
CA ARG A 61 14.13 -7.14 -10.84
C ARG A 61 12.98 -7.15 -9.82
N GLU A 62 11.97 -6.31 -10.01
CA GLU A 62 10.80 -6.29 -9.13
C GLU A 62 9.95 -7.56 -9.28
N LYS A 63 9.86 -8.11 -10.50
CA LYS A 63 9.18 -9.38 -10.77
C LYS A 63 9.84 -10.56 -10.04
N GLU A 64 11.16 -10.68 -10.12
CA GLU A 64 11.92 -11.72 -9.39
C GLU A 64 11.72 -11.60 -7.88
N ARG A 65 11.82 -10.38 -7.34
CA ARG A 65 11.58 -10.11 -5.92
C ARG A 65 10.17 -10.53 -5.47
N LEU A 66 9.15 -10.32 -6.30
CA LEU A 66 7.78 -10.74 -5.98
C LEU A 66 7.63 -12.27 -6.03
N GLU A 67 8.26 -12.95 -6.98
CA GLU A 67 8.28 -14.41 -7.05
C GLU A 67 8.92 -15.02 -5.80
N ASP A 68 10.03 -14.44 -5.31
CA ASP A 68 10.69 -14.87 -4.08
C ASP A 68 9.76 -14.71 -2.86
N ILE A 69 9.09 -13.55 -2.71
CA ILE A 69 8.18 -13.29 -1.59
C ILE A 69 6.98 -14.25 -1.61
N ILE A 70 6.46 -14.60 -2.79
CA ILE A 70 5.34 -15.55 -2.92
C ILE A 70 5.79 -16.93 -2.47
N ALA A 71 6.95 -17.39 -2.95
CA ALA A 71 7.51 -18.67 -2.55
C ALA A 71 7.73 -18.76 -1.02
N GLU A 72 8.27 -17.71 -0.40
CA GLU A 72 8.43 -17.62 1.06
C GLU A 72 7.10 -17.76 1.81
N ARG A 73 6.04 -17.10 1.32
CA ARG A 73 4.70 -17.19 1.93
C ARG A 73 4.10 -18.57 1.78
N GLU A 74 4.17 -19.18 0.59
CA GLU A 74 3.66 -20.53 0.35
C GLU A 74 4.38 -21.58 1.22
N MET A 75 5.69 -21.45 1.41
CA MET A 75 6.44 -22.32 2.33
C MET A 75 6.05 -22.10 3.79
N THR A 76 5.78 -20.86 4.18
CA THR A 76 5.31 -20.53 5.53
C THR A 76 3.91 -21.08 5.80
N GLU A 77 3.02 -21.01 4.81
CA GLU A 77 1.66 -21.57 4.87
C GLU A 77 1.70 -23.10 4.94
N GLN A 78 2.50 -23.78 4.10
CA GLN A 78 2.68 -25.23 4.16
C GLN A 78 3.23 -25.69 5.51
N LYS A 79 4.19 -24.95 6.09
CA LYS A 79 4.76 -25.28 7.41
C LYS A 79 3.80 -25.04 8.57
N ALA A 80 2.78 -24.21 8.39
CA ALA A 80 1.75 -23.95 9.42
C ALA A 80 0.61 -24.96 9.39
N GLU A 81 0.52 -25.78 8.33
CA GLU A 81 -0.51 -26.82 8.14
C GLU A 81 -0.06 -28.21 8.65
N ASP A 82 1.22 -28.37 9.00
CA ASP A 82 1.84 -29.52 9.70
C ASP A 82 1.92 -29.32 11.24
#